data_AF-A0A2I4CNU2-F1
#
_entry.id   AF-A0A2I4CNU2-F1
#
_cell.length_a   1.000
_cell.length_b   1.000
_cell.length_c   1.000
_cell.angle_alpha   90.00
_cell.angle_beta   90.00
_cell.angle_gamma   90.00
#
_symmetry.space_group_name_H-M   'P 1'
#
loop_
_entity.id
_entity.type
_entity.pdbx_description
1 polymer ?
#
loop_
_entity_poly.entity_id
_entity_poly.type
_entity_poly.pdbx_seq_one_letter_code
_entity_poly.pdbx_strand_id
1 'polypeptide(L)'
;MISNRATKAPLSPAALFEKEARAQVLREKPAAGLQDVSVAVQERWNNLKEEDRKKYEEKAKRSLEHYDQKTKLASGEKTPRTKVQGQKRKAPLSNQQLLVELFSAQPQKKSKPSRPLPCSLAALRLRLQRLSSQNAAAVAPRGLRLVKRLASQGAWVASCGQRLVLINSFRVEEALLFKRLVENNILPAVSLQNPLRLTAGSLGGAEHMQTLINMEKQNPDLTGGVVFSDPRLVSNGFKIKLTADRHLEVTAMADCVPFLGVEDLREILTAVLHRKASSVKECRPLKVTNYLQAEAVRLARQLPTDLSRRDVEGIVQRMERQLGETERTCIHGRPFLHHLTDVPSTDEEAKALFRPLEL
;
A
#
# COMPACT_ATOMS: atom_id res chain seq x y z
N MET A 1 -9.70 -11.91 7.62
CA MET A 1 -9.04 -13.20 7.35
C MET A 1 -8.66 -13.26 5.89
N ILE A 2 -7.38 -13.16 5.54
CA ILE A 2 -6.92 -13.23 4.14
C ILE A 2 -6.21 -14.57 3.98
N SER A 3 -6.83 -15.45 3.22
CA SER A 3 -6.35 -16.80 2.92
C SER A 3 -5.06 -16.77 2.09
N ASN A 4 -4.02 -17.45 2.56
CA ASN A 4 -2.81 -17.77 1.83
C ASN A 4 -3.16 -18.68 0.63
N ARG A 5 -3.19 -18.14 -0.59
CA ARG A 5 -3.18 -18.99 -1.79
C ARG A 5 -1.76 -19.45 -2.06
N ALA A 6 -1.42 -20.63 -1.52
CA ALA A 6 -0.28 -21.41 -1.99
C ALA A 6 -0.39 -21.59 -3.52
N THR A 7 0.71 -21.42 -4.24
CA THR A 7 0.80 -21.68 -5.68
C THR A 7 0.46 -23.14 -5.94
N LYS A 8 -0.74 -23.38 -6.47
CA LYS A 8 -1.25 -24.72 -6.77
C LYS A 8 -0.31 -25.44 -7.74
N ALA A 9 0.03 -26.69 -7.42
CA ALA A 9 0.82 -27.55 -8.29
C ALA A 9 0.13 -27.75 -9.66
N PRO A 10 0.89 -27.97 -10.75
CA PRO A 10 0.32 -28.22 -12.06
C PRO A 10 -0.53 -29.51 -12.05
N LEU A 11 -1.67 -29.47 -12.75
CA LEU A 11 -2.62 -30.59 -12.84
C LEU A 11 -2.09 -31.66 -13.82
N SER A 12 -2.39 -32.93 -13.53
CA SER A 12 -2.09 -34.05 -14.42
C SER A 12 -2.98 -34.03 -15.68
N PRO A 13 -2.61 -34.74 -16.78
CA PRO A 13 -3.43 -34.83 -17.99
C PRO A 13 -4.86 -35.29 -17.70
N ALA A 14 -5.02 -36.31 -16.85
CA ALA A 14 -6.32 -36.83 -16.43
C ALA A 14 -7.12 -35.80 -15.62
N ALA A 15 -6.48 -35.04 -14.72
CA ALA A 15 -7.16 -34.02 -13.92
C ALA A 15 -7.61 -32.80 -14.77
N LEU A 16 -6.88 -32.47 -15.84
CA LEU A 16 -7.31 -31.46 -16.81
C LEU A 16 -8.53 -31.92 -17.61
N PHE A 17 -8.52 -33.17 -18.06
CA PHE A 17 -9.68 -33.77 -18.73
C PHE A 17 -10.88 -33.87 -17.81
N GLU A 18 -10.70 -34.36 -16.58
CA GLU A 18 -11.77 -34.52 -15.60
C GLU A 18 -12.50 -33.20 -15.35
N LYS A 19 -11.78 -32.07 -15.28
CA LYS A 19 -12.37 -30.75 -15.09
C LYS A 19 -13.23 -30.31 -16.28
N GLU A 20 -12.78 -30.55 -17.51
CA GLU A 20 -13.53 -30.21 -18.73
C GLU A 20 -14.73 -31.15 -18.91
N ALA A 21 -14.52 -32.47 -18.76
CA ALA A 21 -15.53 -33.51 -18.91
C ALA A 21 -16.62 -33.41 -17.83
N ARG A 22 -16.26 -33.13 -16.57
CA ARG A 22 -17.23 -32.93 -15.48
C ARG A 22 -18.16 -31.76 -15.74
N ALA A 23 -17.64 -30.64 -16.28
CA ALA A 23 -18.46 -29.50 -16.65
C ALA A 23 -19.41 -29.82 -17.82
N GLN A 24 -19.01 -30.73 -18.71
CA GLN A 24 -19.86 -31.20 -19.80
C GLN A 24 -20.95 -32.18 -19.31
N VAL A 25 -20.59 -33.16 -18.49
CA VAL A 25 -21.56 -34.12 -17.91
C VAL A 25 -22.61 -33.40 -17.05
N LEU A 26 -22.22 -32.38 -16.28
CA LEU A 26 -23.16 -31.58 -15.49
C LEU A 26 -24.09 -30.69 -16.35
N ARG A 27 -23.67 -30.30 -17.56
CA ARG A 27 -24.56 -29.61 -18.51
C ARG A 27 -25.57 -30.56 -19.14
N GLU A 28 -25.16 -31.79 -19.43
CA GLU A 28 -26.01 -32.82 -20.05
C GLU A 28 -26.96 -33.46 -19.04
N LYS A 29 -26.54 -33.62 -17.78
CA LYS A 29 -27.34 -34.18 -16.68
C LYS A 29 -27.22 -33.34 -15.41
N PRO A 30 -27.96 -32.22 -15.31
CA PRO A 30 -27.88 -31.31 -14.15
C PRO A 30 -28.31 -31.93 -12.82
N ALA A 31 -29.11 -33.01 -12.86
CA ALA A 31 -29.63 -33.72 -11.68
C ALA A 31 -28.81 -34.97 -11.28
N ALA A 32 -27.69 -35.26 -11.96
CA ALA A 32 -26.87 -36.43 -11.66
C ALA A 32 -26.11 -36.29 -10.33
N GLY A 33 -26.01 -37.38 -9.57
CA GLY A 33 -25.26 -37.42 -8.33
C GLY A 33 -23.74 -37.31 -8.56
N LEU A 34 -22.99 -36.91 -7.53
CA LEU A 34 -21.52 -36.78 -7.61
C LEU A 34 -20.83 -38.07 -8.07
N GLN A 35 -21.34 -39.22 -7.64
CA GLN A 35 -20.81 -40.54 -8.01
C GLN A 35 -21.06 -40.85 -9.49
N ASP A 36 -22.27 -40.58 -10.00
CA ASP A 36 -22.63 -40.80 -11.40
C ASP A 36 -21.81 -39.92 -12.35
N VAL A 37 -21.56 -38.68 -11.94
CA VAL A 37 -20.70 -37.75 -12.68
C VAL A 37 -19.25 -38.25 -12.70
N SER A 38 -18.75 -38.81 -11.60
CA SER A 38 -17.38 -39.37 -11.54
C SER A 38 -17.24 -40.61 -12.44
N VAL A 39 -18.21 -41.52 -12.42
CA VAL A 39 -18.23 -42.71 -13.28
C VAL A 39 -18.28 -42.32 -14.76
N ALA A 40 -19.20 -41.40 -15.13
CA ALA A 40 -19.33 -40.95 -16.51
C ALA A 40 -18.07 -40.24 -17.04
N VAL A 41 -17.35 -39.51 -16.17
CA VAL A 41 -16.08 -38.86 -16.56
C VAL A 41 -14.97 -39.90 -16.72
N GLN A 42 -14.90 -40.91 -15.86
CA GLN A 42 -13.91 -41.99 -15.96
C GLN A 42 -14.12 -42.84 -17.23
N GLU A 43 -15.35 -43.18 -17.57
CA GLU A 43 -15.67 -43.89 -18.82
C GLU A 43 -15.28 -43.07 -20.06
N ARG A 44 -15.53 -41.75 -20.06
CA ARG A 44 -15.11 -40.86 -21.14
C ARG A 44 -13.60 -40.74 -21.27
N TRP A 45 -12.86 -40.85 -20.17
CA TRP A 45 -11.39 -40.87 -20.19
C TRP A 45 -10.85 -42.19 -20.76
N ASN A 46 -11.42 -43.32 -20.36
CA ASN A 46 -11.00 -44.64 -20.83
C ASN A 46 -11.31 -44.87 -22.31
N ASN A 47 -12.40 -44.26 -22.83
CA ASN A 47 -12.80 -44.35 -24.24
C ASN A 47 -12.24 -43.21 -25.11
N LEU A 48 -11.32 -42.40 -24.58
CA LEU A 48 -10.72 -41.29 -25.31
C LEU A 48 -9.73 -41.82 -26.37
N LYS A 49 -9.81 -41.30 -27.59
CA LYS A 49 -8.85 -41.65 -28.65
C LYS A 49 -7.44 -41.20 -28.28
N GLU A 50 -6.43 -41.92 -28.77
CA GLU A 50 -5.02 -41.60 -28.49
C GLU A 50 -4.63 -40.18 -28.92
N GLU A 51 -5.23 -39.65 -30.00
CA GLU A 51 -4.97 -38.29 -30.47
C GLU A 51 -5.46 -37.22 -29.47
N ASP A 52 -6.64 -37.43 -28.89
CA ASP A 52 -7.23 -36.52 -27.90
C ASP A 52 -6.53 -36.66 -26.55
N ARG A 53 -6.09 -37.87 -26.19
CA ARG A 53 -5.28 -38.10 -24.98
C ARG A 53 -3.94 -37.36 -25.06
N LYS A 54 -3.28 -37.42 -26.21
CA LYS A 54 -2.01 -36.70 -26.48
C LYS A 54 -2.16 -35.18 -26.34
N LYS A 55 -3.30 -34.61 -26.70
CA LYS A 55 -3.61 -33.18 -26.49
C LYS A 55 -3.61 -32.78 -25.01
N TYR A 56 -4.12 -33.64 -24.13
CA TYR A 56 -4.09 -33.38 -22.67
C TYR A 56 -2.70 -33.59 -22.08
N GLU A 57 -1.93 -34.53 -22.61
CA GLU A 57 -0.51 -34.73 -22.24
C GLU A 57 0.35 -33.51 -22.62
N GLU A 58 0.18 -32.96 -23.82
CA GLU A 58 0.87 -31.73 -24.23
C GLU A 58 0.46 -30.52 -23.38
N LYS A 59 -0.84 -30.36 -23.07
CA LYS A 59 -1.33 -29.30 -22.17
C LYS A 59 -0.73 -29.40 -20.77
N ALA A 60 -0.64 -30.61 -20.22
CA ALA A 60 -0.03 -30.86 -18.92
C ALA A 60 1.48 -30.57 -18.95
N LYS A 61 2.18 -30.99 -20.01
CA LYS A 61 3.61 -30.71 -20.22
C LYS A 61 3.90 -29.21 -20.27
N ARG A 62 3.13 -28.44 -21.04
CA ARG A 62 3.27 -26.97 -21.10
C ARG A 62 2.99 -26.29 -19.75
N SER A 63 2.02 -26.81 -19.01
CA SER A 63 1.68 -26.30 -17.67
C SER A 63 2.79 -26.59 -16.64
N LEU A 64 3.43 -27.76 -16.75
CA LEU A 64 4.58 -28.14 -15.95
C LEU A 64 5.80 -27.29 -16.29
N GLU A 65 6.11 -27.08 -17.57
CA GLU A 65 7.21 -26.22 -18.03
C GLU A 65 7.06 -24.77 -17.54
N HIS A 66 5.85 -24.23 -17.58
CA HIS A 66 5.57 -22.88 -17.07
C HIS A 66 5.63 -22.80 -15.53
N TYR A 67 5.24 -23.87 -14.83
CA TYR A 67 5.42 -23.98 -13.38
C TYR A 67 6.91 -24.04 -13.03
N ASP A 68 7.69 -24.87 -13.73
CA ASP A 68 9.14 -25.01 -13.58
C ASP A 68 9.91 -23.74 -13.91
N GLN A 69 9.49 -23.00 -14.94
CA GLN A 69 10.09 -21.70 -15.26
C GLN A 69 9.81 -20.68 -14.15
N LYS A 70 8.60 -20.71 -13.56
CA LYS A 70 8.26 -19.86 -12.41
C LYS A 70 8.98 -20.27 -11.12
N THR A 71 9.19 -21.56 -10.88
CA THR A 71 9.94 -22.03 -9.70
C THR A 71 11.44 -21.86 -9.87
N LYS A 72 12.02 -22.04 -11.06
CA LYS A 72 13.44 -21.74 -11.35
C LYS A 72 13.77 -20.25 -11.25
N LEU A 73 12.83 -19.36 -11.60
CA LEU A 73 12.94 -17.92 -11.32
C LEU A 73 12.81 -17.59 -9.81
N ALA A 74 12.26 -18.51 -9.00
CA ALA A 74 12.08 -18.36 -7.56
C ALA A 74 13.20 -19.04 -6.72
N SER A 75 13.81 -20.12 -7.20
CA SER A 75 14.91 -20.85 -6.56
C SER A 75 16.19 -20.70 -7.39
N GLY A 76 16.90 -19.59 -7.21
CA GLY A 76 18.19 -19.38 -7.85
C GLY A 76 19.21 -20.42 -7.39
N GLU A 77 19.53 -21.40 -8.24
CA GLU A 77 20.65 -22.31 -8.03
C GLU A 77 21.96 -21.65 -8.46
N LYS A 78 22.93 -21.68 -7.55
CA LYS A 78 24.25 -21.08 -7.63
C LYS A 78 25.29 -22.15 -7.95
N THR A 79 26.27 -21.80 -8.80
CA THR A 79 27.65 -22.29 -8.68
C THR A 79 28.60 -21.11 -8.44
N PRO A 80 29.77 -21.34 -7.81
CA PRO A 80 30.29 -20.40 -6.83
C PRO A 80 31.41 -19.51 -7.38
N ARG A 81 31.38 -18.22 -7.05
CA ARG A 81 32.39 -17.55 -6.20
C ARG A 81 32.31 -16.01 -6.33
N THR A 82 32.50 -15.40 -5.16
CA THR A 82 33.04 -14.06 -4.89
C THR A 82 32.16 -12.81 -5.04
N LYS A 83 32.11 -12.11 -3.89
CA LYS A 83 31.89 -10.68 -3.61
C LYS A 83 30.44 -10.21 -3.41
N VAL A 84 30.16 -10.03 -2.12
CA VAL A 84 29.05 -9.30 -1.52
C VAL A 84 29.07 -7.83 -2.00
N GLN A 85 28.08 -7.46 -2.79
CA GLN A 85 27.56 -6.09 -2.85
C GLN A 85 26.03 -6.19 -2.78
N GLY A 86 25.46 -5.46 -1.82
CA GLY A 86 24.02 -5.46 -1.55
C GLY A 86 23.21 -5.04 -2.77
N GLN A 87 22.64 -6.02 -3.46
CA GLN A 87 21.66 -5.77 -4.51
C GLN A 87 20.32 -5.42 -3.86
N LYS A 88 20.04 -4.11 -3.80
CA LYS A 88 18.68 -3.59 -3.67
C LYS A 88 17.82 -4.31 -4.72
N ARG A 89 16.94 -5.21 -4.27
CA ARG A 89 15.92 -5.86 -5.11
C ARG A 89 15.10 -4.74 -5.76
N LYS A 90 15.34 -4.46 -7.04
CA LYS A 90 14.49 -3.55 -7.81
C LYS A 90 13.16 -4.26 -8.00
N ALA A 91 12.15 -3.80 -7.25
CA ALA A 91 10.75 -4.10 -7.50
C ALA A 91 10.41 -3.79 -8.98
N PRO A 92 9.41 -4.47 -9.58
CA PRO A 92 8.94 -4.12 -10.91
C PRO A 92 8.62 -2.63 -10.98
N LEU A 93 8.89 -1.98 -12.11
CA LEU A 93 8.77 -0.53 -12.26
C LEU A 93 7.36 -0.08 -11.86
N SER A 94 7.26 0.50 -10.66
CA SER A 94 5.99 0.95 -10.08
C SER A 94 5.54 2.20 -10.83
N ASN A 95 4.24 2.38 -11.07
CA ASN A 95 3.69 3.64 -11.64
C ASN A 95 4.08 4.89 -10.81
N GLN A 96 4.59 4.72 -9.59
CA GLN A 96 5.30 5.78 -8.87
C GLN A 96 6.50 6.32 -9.64
N GLN A 97 7.25 5.52 -10.39
CA GLN A 97 8.36 5.99 -11.22
C GLN A 97 7.88 6.85 -12.40
N LEU A 98 6.77 6.49 -13.06
CA LEU A 98 6.14 7.33 -14.09
C LEU A 98 5.64 8.67 -13.52
N LEU A 99 4.96 8.63 -12.36
CA LEU A 99 4.56 9.85 -11.66
C LEU A 99 5.78 10.64 -11.19
N VAL A 100 6.82 9.97 -10.67
CA VAL A 100 8.07 10.61 -10.25
C VAL A 100 8.78 11.25 -11.43
N GLU A 101 8.77 10.64 -12.61
CA GLU A 101 9.27 11.22 -13.85
C GLU A 101 8.44 12.43 -14.27
N LEU A 102 7.10 12.35 -14.25
CA LEU A 102 6.22 13.52 -14.51
C LEU A 102 6.48 14.68 -13.57
N PHE A 103 6.64 14.38 -12.28
CA PHE A 103 6.85 15.40 -11.25
C PHE A 103 8.32 15.78 -11.11
N SER A 104 9.24 15.13 -11.83
CA SER A 104 10.63 15.56 -11.94
C SER A 104 10.70 16.61 -13.03
N ALA A 105 11.22 17.78 -12.70
CA ALA A 105 11.46 18.84 -13.67
C ALA A 105 12.59 18.40 -14.63
N GLN A 106 12.27 17.57 -15.63
CA GLN A 106 13.19 17.35 -16.74
C GLN A 106 13.06 18.49 -17.74
N PRO A 107 14.17 19.04 -18.25
CA PRO A 107 14.14 19.95 -19.37
C PRO A 107 13.51 19.24 -20.57
N GLN A 108 12.45 19.84 -21.11
CA GLN A 108 11.65 19.34 -22.23
C GLN A 108 12.57 18.87 -23.38
N LYS A 109 12.73 17.56 -23.57
CA LYS A 109 13.27 17.02 -24.81
C LYS A 109 12.23 17.21 -25.91
N LYS A 110 12.56 18.07 -26.88
CA LYS A 110 11.89 18.37 -28.17
C LYS A 110 10.37 18.15 -28.18
N SER A 111 9.64 19.27 -28.20
CA SER A 111 8.20 19.38 -28.42
C SER A 111 7.69 18.35 -29.43
N LYS A 112 6.76 17.49 -29.01
CA LYS A 112 6.00 16.66 -29.95
C LYS A 112 5.12 17.57 -30.81
N PRO A 113 4.90 17.24 -32.10
CA PRO A 113 4.08 18.06 -32.99
C PRO A 113 2.68 18.25 -32.39
N SER A 114 2.25 19.51 -32.31
CA SER A 114 0.91 19.88 -31.85
C SER A 114 -0.14 19.24 -32.75
N ARG A 115 -1.13 18.59 -32.14
CA ARG A 115 -2.28 18.06 -32.89
C ARG A 115 -3.38 19.13 -32.89
N PRO A 116 -3.89 19.54 -34.07
CA PRO A 116 -5.03 20.44 -34.12
C PRO A 116 -6.24 19.75 -33.48
N LEU A 117 -6.84 20.41 -32.49
CA LEU A 117 -8.05 19.93 -31.84
C LEU A 117 -9.25 20.46 -32.62
N PRO A 118 -10.11 19.63 -33.22
CA PRO A 118 -11.34 20.11 -33.84
C PRO A 118 -12.24 20.73 -32.77
N CYS A 119 -12.38 22.05 -32.78
CA CYS A 119 -13.24 22.78 -31.87
C CYS A 119 -14.08 23.83 -32.62
N SER A 120 -15.37 23.90 -32.31
CA SER A 120 -16.24 24.98 -32.78
C SER A 120 -16.28 26.08 -31.73
N LEU A 121 -15.76 27.26 -32.05
CA LEU A 121 -15.80 28.43 -31.17
C LEU A 121 -17.23 28.85 -30.85
N ALA A 122 -18.15 28.71 -31.81
CA ALA A 122 -19.57 29.00 -31.59
C ALA A 122 -20.19 28.05 -30.56
N ALA A 123 -19.94 26.74 -30.69
CA ALA A 123 -20.43 25.75 -29.73
C ALA A 123 -19.81 25.96 -28.34
N LEU A 124 -18.52 26.33 -28.28
CA LEU A 124 -17.84 26.65 -27.02
C LEU A 124 -18.47 27.88 -26.34
N ARG A 125 -18.67 28.97 -27.08
CA ARG A 125 -19.29 30.21 -26.56
C ARG A 125 -20.69 29.96 -26.03
N LEU A 126 -21.53 29.25 -26.78
CA LEU A 126 -22.88 28.88 -26.33
C LEU A 126 -22.85 28.03 -25.05
N ARG A 127 -21.91 27.09 -24.94
CA ARG A 127 -21.76 26.24 -23.75
C ARG A 127 -21.26 27.05 -22.54
N LEU A 128 -20.36 28.01 -22.75
CA LEU A 128 -19.87 28.92 -21.71
C LEU A 128 -20.99 29.84 -21.19
N GLN A 129 -21.82 30.41 -22.07
CA GLN A 129 -22.98 31.24 -21.67
C GLN A 129 -23.99 30.45 -20.83
N ARG A 130 -24.26 29.18 -21.19
CA ARG A 130 -25.11 28.28 -20.38
C ARG A 130 -24.50 27.97 -19.01
N LEU A 131 -23.19 27.82 -18.92
CA LEU A 131 -22.50 27.54 -17.66
C LEU A 131 -22.39 28.77 -16.77
N SER A 132 -22.23 29.98 -17.33
CA SER A 132 -22.17 31.21 -16.54
C SER A 132 -23.52 31.57 -15.93
N SER A 133 -24.61 31.36 -16.67
CA SER A 133 -25.98 31.53 -16.17
C SER A 133 -26.35 30.52 -15.07
N GLN A 134 -25.81 29.30 -15.12
CA GLN A 134 -26.01 28.27 -14.09
C GLN A 134 -25.17 28.49 -12.82
N ASN A 135 -23.97 29.07 -12.93
CA ASN A 135 -23.05 29.23 -11.80
C ASN A 135 -23.16 30.58 -11.07
N ALA A 136 -23.97 31.52 -11.55
CA ALA A 136 -24.14 32.85 -10.93
C ALA A 136 -24.68 32.80 -9.48
N ALA A 137 -25.27 31.67 -9.04
CA ALA A 137 -25.79 31.47 -7.69
C ALA A 137 -24.91 30.58 -6.79
N ALA A 138 -23.81 30.00 -7.31
CA ALA A 138 -22.96 29.09 -6.55
C ALA A 138 -21.72 29.81 -6.03
N VAL A 139 -21.63 30.01 -4.71
CA VAL A 139 -20.40 30.44 -4.03
C VAL A 139 -19.26 29.53 -4.48
N ALA A 140 -18.18 30.11 -5.02
CA ALA A 140 -17.02 29.34 -5.44
C ALA A 140 -16.54 28.49 -4.25
N PRO A 141 -16.57 27.15 -4.36
CA PRO A 141 -16.17 26.30 -3.26
C PRO A 141 -14.70 26.62 -2.92
N ARG A 142 -14.47 27.08 -1.69
CA ARG A 142 -13.11 27.25 -1.15
C ARG A 142 -12.51 25.86 -1.03
N GLY A 143 -11.64 25.48 -1.96
CA GLY A 143 -11.01 24.17 -1.94
C GLY A 143 -10.56 23.68 -3.31
N LEU A 144 -10.04 22.46 -3.32
CA LEU A 144 -9.44 21.86 -4.49
C LEU A 144 -10.48 21.08 -5.31
N ARG A 145 -10.80 21.53 -6.53
CA ARG A 145 -11.85 20.92 -7.38
C ARG A 145 -11.24 20.06 -8.48
N LEU A 146 -11.60 18.79 -8.54
CA LEU A 146 -11.17 17.90 -9.62
C LEU A 146 -11.77 18.32 -10.97
N VAL A 147 -10.90 18.45 -11.97
CA VAL A 147 -11.25 18.79 -13.35
C VAL A 147 -11.31 17.52 -14.20
N LYS A 148 -10.18 16.82 -14.35
CA LYS A 148 -10.09 15.64 -15.20
C LYS A 148 -8.91 14.72 -14.84
N ARG A 149 -9.09 13.42 -15.07
CA ARG A 149 -8.01 12.43 -14.97
C ARG A 149 -7.12 12.45 -16.22
N LEU A 150 -5.81 12.38 -16.03
CA LEU A 150 -4.85 12.10 -17.10
C LEU A 150 -4.77 10.60 -17.33
N ALA A 151 -5.22 10.15 -18.50
CA ALA A 151 -5.33 8.73 -18.85
C ALA A 151 -3.97 8.00 -18.85
N SER A 152 -2.87 8.70 -19.13
CA SER A 152 -1.55 8.07 -19.26
C SER A 152 -0.88 7.70 -17.94
N GLN A 153 -1.25 8.37 -16.84
CA GLN A 153 -0.38 8.46 -15.66
C GLN A 153 -1.14 8.33 -14.33
N GLY A 154 -2.47 8.18 -14.35
CA GLY A 154 -3.26 8.06 -13.12
C GLY A 154 -3.33 9.34 -12.25
N ALA A 155 -2.69 10.41 -12.70
CA ALA A 155 -2.72 11.72 -12.05
C ALA A 155 -4.02 12.47 -12.37
N TRP A 156 -4.43 13.34 -11.46
CA TRP A 156 -5.66 14.12 -11.58
C TRP A 156 -5.36 15.60 -11.67
N VAL A 157 -5.93 16.26 -12.68
CA VAL A 157 -5.90 17.72 -12.81
C VAL A 157 -7.01 18.29 -11.94
N ALA A 158 -6.67 19.30 -11.16
CA ALA A 158 -7.59 20.01 -10.29
C ALA A 158 -7.36 21.53 -10.35
N SER A 159 -8.38 22.29 -10.01
CA SER A 159 -8.31 23.74 -9.84
C SER A 159 -8.30 24.08 -8.35
N CYS A 160 -7.36 24.92 -7.95
CA CYS A 160 -7.26 25.50 -6.60
C CYS A 160 -7.27 27.03 -6.75
N GLY A 161 -8.45 27.65 -6.62
CA GLY A 161 -8.64 29.05 -6.97
C GLY A 161 -8.31 29.29 -8.46
N GLN A 162 -7.45 30.27 -8.73
CA GLN A 162 -6.94 30.56 -10.08
C GLN A 162 -5.79 29.63 -10.52
N ARG A 163 -5.41 28.62 -9.75
CA ARG A 163 -4.28 27.75 -10.10
C ARG A 163 -4.75 26.39 -10.62
N LEU A 164 -4.23 25.97 -11.76
CA LEU A 164 -4.37 24.61 -12.24
C LEU A 164 -3.21 23.78 -11.69
N VAL A 165 -3.55 22.69 -11.01
CA VAL A 165 -2.59 21.81 -10.33
C VAL A 165 -2.80 20.35 -10.72
N LEU A 166 -1.73 19.58 -10.67
CA LEU A 166 -1.74 18.13 -10.80
C LEU A 166 -1.64 17.49 -9.41
N ILE A 167 -2.58 16.61 -9.07
CA ILE A 167 -2.61 15.87 -7.81
C ILE A 167 -2.01 14.48 -8.03
N ASN A 168 -1.08 14.12 -7.15
CA ASN A 168 -0.66 12.74 -6.96
C ASN A 168 -1.47 12.10 -5.83
N SER A 169 -2.56 11.42 -6.17
CA SER A 169 -3.45 10.74 -5.21
C SER A 169 -2.73 9.70 -4.36
N PHE A 170 -1.74 8.99 -4.92
CA PHE A 170 -0.97 7.99 -4.19
C PHE A 170 -0.12 8.60 -3.08
N ARG A 171 0.54 9.74 -3.34
CA ARG A 171 1.33 10.44 -2.32
C ARG A 171 0.47 10.95 -1.17
N VAL A 172 -0.74 11.41 -1.48
CA VAL A 172 -1.70 11.84 -0.47
C VAL A 172 -2.13 10.64 0.38
N GLU A 173 -2.46 9.52 -0.25
CA GLU A 173 -2.83 8.29 0.46
C GLU A 173 -1.68 7.72 1.30
N GLU A 174 -0.43 7.76 0.82
CA GLU A 174 0.76 7.41 1.62
C GLU A 174 0.81 8.21 2.92
N ALA A 175 0.64 9.53 2.85
CA ALA A 175 0.70 10.41 4.01
C ALA A 175 -0.47 10.18 4.98
N LEU A 176 -1.69 10.02 4.46
CA LEU A 176 -2.88 9.71 5.27
C LEU A 176 -2.76 8.34 5.97
N LEU A 177 -2.28 7.32 5.26
CA LEU A 177 -2.04 5.99 5.82
C LEU A 177 -0.94 6.04 6.88
N PHE A 178 0.17 6.72 6.61
CA PHE A 178 1.26 6.83 7.56
C PHE A 178 0.82 7.51 8.86
N LYS A 179 0.10 8.65 8.76
CA LYS A 179 -0.46 9.34 9.93
C LYS A 179 -1.31 8.38 10.77
N ARG A 180 -2.25 7.67 10.12
CA ARG A 180 -3.13 6.70 10.80
C ARG A 180 -2.34 5.57 11.46
N LEU A 181 -1.35 5.03 10.77
CA LEU A 181 -0.54 3.91 11.25
C LEU A 181 0.27 4.29 12.47
N VAL A 182 0.95 5.44 12.44
CA VAL A 182 1.75 5.93 13.56
C VAL A 182 0.89 6.14 14.81
N GLU A 183 -0.31 6.71 14.62
CA GLU A 183 -1.24 7.03 15.71
C GLU A 183 -1.89 5.78 16.32
N ASN A 184 -2.33 4.82 15.50
CA ASN A 184 -3.28 3.79 15.96
C ASN A 184 -2.84 2.33 15.74
N ASN A 185 -1.76 2.06 14.99
CA ASN A 185 -1.44 0.69 14.61
C ASN A 185 -0.82 -0.11 15.76
N ILE A 186 -1.45 -1.21 16.15
CA ILE A 186 -0.87 -2.13 17.12
C ILE A 186 -0.04 -3.17 16.37
N LEU A 187 1.26 -3.26 16.66
CA LEU A 187 2.12 -4.28 16.08
C LEU A 187 1.82 -5.65 16.71
N PRO A 188 1.60 -6.71 15.92
CA PRO A 188 1.37 -8.04 16.47
C PRO A 188 2.63 -8.54 17.16
N ALA A 189 2.51 -8.89 18.44
CA ALA A 189 3.60 -9.46 19.21
C ALA A 189 3.59 -10.99 19.13
N VAL A 190 4.75 -11.59 18.89
CA VAL A 190 4.94 -13.04 18.85
C VAL A 190 5.66 -13.48 20.12
N SER A 191 5.15 -14.53 20.76
CA SER A 191 5.72 -15.08 21.99
C SER A 191 7.17 -15.53 21.76
N LEU A 192 8.05 -15.14 22.68
CA LEU A 192 9.44 -15.55 22.67
C LEU A 192 9.56 -16.95 23.26
N GLN A 193 10.41 -17.79 22.64
CA GLN A 193 10.76 -19.10 23.20
C GLN A 193 11.47 -18.95 24.54
N ASN A 194 12.38 -17.97 24.62
CA ASN A 194 13.11 -17.63 25.83
C ASN A 194 12.75 -16.18 26.22
N PRO A 195 11.98 -15.98 27.30
CA PRO A 195 11.68 -14.63 27.81
C PRO A 195 12.96 -13.85 28.09
N LEU A 196 12.97 -12.57 27.69
CA LEU A 196 14.14 -11.72 27.85
C LEU A 196 14.05 -10.97 29.17
N ARG A 197 14.92 -11.32 30.12
CA ARG A 197 14.99 -10.66 31.42
C ARG A 197 15.52 -9.22 31.28
N LEU A 198 14.77 -8.28 31.83
CA LEU A 198 15.11 -6.86 31.85
C LEU A 198 15.83 -6.51 33.15
N THR A 199 16.96 -5.84 33.02
CA THR A 199 17.75 -5.27 34.13
C THR A 199 17.89 -3.76 33.97
N ALA A 200 18.17 -3.05 35.07
CA ALA A 200 18.44 -1.61 35.02
C ALA A 200 19.55 -1.27 34.01
N GLY A 201 20.61 -2.09 33.93
CA GLY A 201 21.67 -1.93 32.94
C GLY A 201 21.17 -2.05 31.49
N SER A 202 20.33 -3.04 31.20
CA SER A 202 19.79 -3.24 29.84
C SER A 202 18.85 -2.12 29.38
N LEU A 203 18.13 -1.49 30.31
CA LEU A 203 17.20 -0.41 30.02
C LEU A 203 17.85 0.98 30.06
N GLY A 204 19.14 1.08 30.38
CA GLY A 204 19.88 2.35 30.42
C GLY A 204 19.77 3.13 31.74
N GLY A 205 19.32 2.49 32.82
CA GLY A 205 19.27 3.08 34.15
C GLY A 205 18.13 2.56 35.03
N ALA A 206 18.21 2.86 36.33
CA ALA A 206 17.13 2.58 37.28
C ALA A 206 15.88 3.43 37.01
N GLU A 207 16.05 4.64 36.45
CA GLU A 207 14.94 5.56 36.13
C GLU A 207 14.00 4.99 35.06
N HIS A 208 14.56 4.40 33.99
CA HIS A 208 13.77 3.72 32.95
C HIS A 208 13.04 2.51 33.52
N MET A 209 13.69 1.74 34.40
CA MET A 209 13.06 0.60 35.06
C MET A 209 11.91 1.03 35.97
N GLN A 210 12.09 2.08 36.76
CA GLN A 210 11.03 2.63 37.61
C GLN A 210 9.87 3.19 36.77
N THR A 211 10.18 3.87 35.65
CA THR A 211 9.19 4.35 34.69
C THR A 211 8.35 3.20 34.18
N LEU A 212 9.00 2.13 33.71
CA LEU A 212 8.33 0.91 33.23
C LEU A 212 7.43 0.32 34.32
N ILE A 213 7.93 0.19 35.56
CA ILE A 213 7.14 -0.32 36.68
C ILE A 213 5.92 0.56 36.96
N ASN A 214 5.96 1.86 36.70
CA ASN A 214 4.83 2.76 36.95
C ASN A 214 3.83 2.84 35.79
N MET A 215 4.10 2.18 34.65
CA MET A 215 3.18 2.13 33.50
C MET A 215 1.95 1.28 33.80
N GLU A 216 0.93 1.43 32.95
CA GLU A 216 -0.35 0.74 33.09
C GLU A 216 -0.21 -0.79 33.01
N LYS A 217 -0.93 -1.48 33.90
CA LYS A 217 -0.86 -2.93 34.11
C LYS A 217 -2.26 -3.53 34.17
N GLN A 218 -2.35 -4.79 33.77
CA GLN A 218 -3.54 -5.62 33.96
C GLN A 218 -3.59 -6.17 35.39
N ASN A 219 -4.72 -6.80 35.72
CA ASN A 219 -4.83 -7.56 36.96
C ASN A 219 -3.82 -8.73 36.96
N PRO A 220 -3.33 -9.15 38.14
CA PRO A 220 -2.47 -10.32 38.26
C PRO A 220 -3.14 -11.55 37.66
N ASP A 221 -2.37 -12.34 36.92
CA ASP A 221 -2.80 -13.64 36.42
C ASP A 221 -2.82 -14.70 37.54
N LEU A 222 -3.34 -15.89 37.21
CA LEU A 222 -3.40 -17.02 38.15
C LEU A 222 -2.02 -17.46 38.65
N THR A 223 -0.95 -17.07 37.96
CA THR A 223 0.44 -17.36 38.35
C THR A 223 1.05 -16.26 39.25
N GLY A 224 0.25 -15.26 39.64
CA GLY A 224 0.70 -14.11 40.44
C GLY A 224 1.54 -13.10 39.66
N GLY A 225 1.66 -13.26 38.34
CA GLY A 225 2.39 -12.33 37.48
C GLY A 225 1.49 -11.28 36.86
N VAL A 226 2.04 -10.10 36.61
CA VAL A 226 1.30 -8.93 36.12
C VAL A 226 1.77 -8.56 34.72
N VAL A 227 0.86 -8.52 33.75
CA VAL A 227 1.16 -8.13 32.36
C VAL A 227 0.91 -6.64 32.18
N PHE A 228 1.83 -5.95 31.50
CA PHE A 228 1.68 -4.52 31.20
C PHE A 228 0.67 -4.32 30.05
N SER A 229 -0.30 -3.41 30.24
CA SER A 229 -1.33 -3.05 29.25
C SER A 229 -1.06 -1.72 28.55
N ASP A 230 -0.08 -0.95 29.00
CA ASP A 230 0.16 0.41 28.51
C ASP A 230 0.24 0.45 26.97
N PRO A 231 -0.61 1.28 26.31
CA PRO A 231 -0.67 1.35 24.86
C PRO A 231 0.68 1.68 24.21
N ARG A 232 1.57 2.42 24.90
CA ARG A 232 2.90 2.79 24.38
C ARG A 232 3.83 1.59 24.28
N LEU A 233 3.61 0.54 25.08
CA LEU A 233 4.35 -0.71 25.02
C LEU A 233 3.70 -1.68 24.02
N VAL A 234 2.41 -1.93 24.21
CA VAL A 234 1.65 -2.94 23.43
C VAL A 234 1.56 -2.54 21.96
N SER A 235 1.31 -1.26 21.65
CA SER A 235 1.21 -0.80 20.26
C SER A 235 2.53 -0.89 19.50
N ASN A 236 3.66 -0.79 20.22
CA ASN A 236 4.99 -1.00 19.68
C ASN A 236 5.40 -2.48 19.64
N GLY A 237 4.48 -3.38 19.98
CA GLY A 237 4.66 -4.81 19.84
C GLY A 237 5.41 -5.45 21.00
N PHE A 238 5.50 -4.82 22.17
CA PHE A 238 6.13 -5.41 23.35
C PHE A 238 5.07 -5.95 24.32
N LYS A 239 5.24 -7.20 24.76
CA LYS A 239 4.49 -7.77 25.89
C LYS A 239 5.44 -8.05 27.04
N ILE A 240 5.30 -7.26 28.10
CA ILE A 240 6.15 -7.32 29.28
C ILE A 240 5.34 -7.92 30.42
N LYS A 241 5.98 -8.78 31.23
CA LYS A 241 5.40 -9.37 32.43
C LYS A 241 6.31 -9.10 33.62
N LEU A 242 5.70 -8.72 34.75
CA LEU A 242 6.32 -8.73 36.06
C LEU A 242 5.97 -10.06 36.72
N THR A 243 6.98 -10.88 37.04
CA THR A 243 6.80 -12.17 37.71
C THR A 243 6.54 -12.00 39.21
N ALA A 244 6.08 -13.06 39.88
CA ALA A 244 5.87 -13.07 41.33
C ALA A 244 7.17 -12.75 42.10
N ASP A 245 8.31 -13.19 41.58
CA ASP A 245 9.67 -12.91 42.09
C ASP A 245 10.15 -11.47 41.82
N ARG A 246 9.24 -10.60 41.36
CA ARG A 246 9.49 -9.19 41.01
C ARG A 246 10.55 -9.00 39.92
N HIS A 247 10.67 -9.97 39.01
CA HIS A 247 11.52 -9.84 37.82
C HIS A 247 10.70 -9.40 36.60
N LEU A 248 11.24 -8.45 35.84
CA LEU A 248 10.65 -7.96 34.60
C LEU A 248 11.19 -8.76 33.42
N GLU A 249 10.28 -9.25 32.58
CA GLU A 249 10.66 -10.04 31.41
C GLU A 249 9.81 -9.65 30.20
N VAL A 250 10.44 -9.54 29.03
CA VAL A 250 9.74 -9.46 27.75
C VAL A 250 9.36 -10.88 27.35
N THR A 251 8.06 -11.12 27.27
CA THR A 251 7.47 -12.44 26.96
C THR A 251 7.09 -12.58 25.49
N ALA A 252 6.80 -11.46 24.82
CA ALA A 252 6.53 -11.42 23.39
C ALA A 252 7.03 -10.11 22.79
N MET A 253 7.45 -10.15 21.53
CA MET A 253 7.86 -8.99 20.76
C MET A 253 7.42 -9.08 19.30
N ALA A 254 7.27 -7.95 18.62
CA ALA A 254 6.92 -7.95 17.19
C ALA A 254 8.08 -8.49 16.34
N ASP A 255 7.76 -9.42 15.44
CA ASP A 255 8.69 -10.04 14.49
C ASP A 255 8.68 -9.37 13.11
N CYS A 256 7.64 -8.58 12.82
CA CYS A 256 7.48 -7.85 11.56
C CYS A 256 8.47 -6.68 11.42
N VAL A 257 9.00 -6.16 12.54
CA VAL A 257 10.02 -5.10 12.55
C VAL A 257 11.41 -5.73 12.67
N PRO A 258 12.28 -5.61 11.65
CA PRO A 258 13.61 -6.21 11.68
C PRO A 258 14.45 -5.71 12.85
N PHE A 259 15.07 -6.64 13.58
CA PHE A 259 15.99 -6.35 14.68
C PHE A 259 15.40 -5.48 15.80
N LEU A 260 14.08 -5.56 16.05
CA LEU A 260 13.47 -4.95 17.22
C LEU A 260 14.06 -5.58 18.50
N GLY A 261 14.33 -4.79 19.53
CA GLY A 261 14.97 -5.28 20.76
C GLY A 261 14.83 -4.34 21.95
N VAL A 262 15.60 -4.60 23.02
CA VAL A 262 15.57 -3.80 24.28
C VAL A 262 16.00 -2.36 24.05
N GLU A 263 16.88 -2.11 23.09
CA GLU A 263 17.29 -0.76 22.69
C GLU A 263 16.09 0.10 22.25
N ASP A 264 15.16 -0.51 21.52
CA ASP A 264 13.94 0.16 21.06
C ASP A 264 12.96 0.36 22.23
N LEU A 265 12.88 -0.59 23.17
CA LEU A 265 12.14 -0.41 24.42
C LEU A 265 12.70 0.76 25.25
N ARG A 266 14.03 0.91 25.31
CA ARG A 266 14.67 2.07 25.95
C ARG A 266 14.28 3.37 25.27
N GLU A 267 14.16 3.39 23.94
CA GLU A 267 13.70 4.58 23.20
C GLU A 267 12.28 4.99 23.62
N ILE A 268 11.37 4.01 23.76
CA ILE A 268 10.00 4.23 24.27
C ILE A 268 10.06 4.87 25.67
N LEU A 269 10.80 4.24 26.59
CA LEU A 269 10.90 4.71 27.97
C LEU A 269 11.57 6.08 28.06
N THR A 270 12.55 6.37 27.20
CA THR A 270 13.19 7.68 27.09
C THR A 270 12.20 8.76 26.63
N ALA A 271 11.31 8.44 25.68
CA ALA A 271 10.25 9.35 25.26
C ALA A 271 9.27 9.63 26.41
N VAL A 272 8.91 8.62 27.18
CA VAL A 272 8.02 8.77 28.35
C VAL A 272 8.67 9.59 29.45
N LEU A 273 9.91 9.27 29.84
CA LEU A 273 10.62 9.90 30.95
C LEU A 273 11.02 11.35 30.62
N HIS A 274 11.75 11.57 29.52
CA HIS A 274 12.36 12.87 29.23
C HIS A 274 11.45 13.80 28.42
N ARG A 275 10.67 13.24 27.49
CA ARG A 275 9.76 14.05 26.64
C ARG A 275 8.35 14.13 27.19
N LYS A 276 8.06 13.44 28.30
CA LYS A 276 6.71 13.34 28.91
C LYS A 276 5.64 12.90 27.91
N ALA A 277 6.01 12.03 26.98
CA ALA A 277 5.14 11.57 25.92
C ALA A 277 3.96 10.75 26.48
N SER A 278 2.74 11.19 26.17
CA SER A 278 1.51 10.55 26.60
C SER A 278 0.86 9.72 25.49
N SER A 279 1.19 10.02 24.23
CA SER A 279 0.61 9.34 23.08
C SER A 279 1.50 8.22 22.52
N VAL A 280 0.89 7.25 21.86
CA VAL A 280 1.60 6.16 21.15
C VAL A 280 2.48 6.72 20.03
N LYS A 281 1.99 7.73 19.30
CA LYS A 281 2.70 8.40 18.20
C LYS A 281 4.06 8.94 18.63
N GLU A 282 4.12 9.60 19.78
CA GLU A 282 5.34 10.21 20.33
C GLU A 282 6.32 9.18 20.89
N CYS A 283 5.83 7.98 21.18
CA CYS A 283 6.59 6.88 21.76
C CYS A 283 6.97 5.81 20.73
N ARG A 284 6.85 6.07 19.42
CA ARG A 284 7.28 5.11 18.39
C ARG A 284 8.80 5.12 18.26
N PRO A 285 9.50 3.99 18.46
CA PRO A 285 10.91 3.89 18.16
C PRO A 285 11.20 4.21 16.68
N LEU A 286 12.41 4.64 16.38
CA LEU A 286 12.81 4.97 15.00
C LEU A 286 12.60 3.78 14.05
N LYS A 287 12.93 2.56 14.48
CA LYS A 287 12.72 1.34 13.67
C LYS A 287 11.24 1.09 13.37
N VAL A 288 10.38 1.27 14.36
CA VAL A 288 8.92 1.12 14.21
C VAL A 288 8.37 2.18 13.27
N THR A 289 8.79 3.43 13.44
CA THR A 289 8.38 4.54 12.56
C THR A 289 8.76 4.27 11.11
N ASN A 290 9.99 3.84 10.86
CA ASN A 290 10.46 3.48 9.52
C ASN A 290 9.70 2.28 8.93
N TYR A 291 9.40 1.27 9.74
CA TYR A 291 8.56 0.15 9.34
C TYR A 291 7.15 0.61 8.93
N LEU A 292 6.48 1.41 9.75
CA LEU A 292 5.14 1.94 9.46
C LEU A 292 5.14 2.85 8.23
N GLN A 293 6.21 3.60 8.00
CA GLN A 293 6.40 4.39 6.80
C GLN A 293 6.48 3.51 5.55
N ALA A 294 7.31 2.47 5.58
CA ALA A 294 7.42 1.51 4.48
C ALA A 294 6.09 0.78 4.24
N GLU A 295 5.37 0.47 5.31
CA GLU A 295 4.07 -0.20 5.26
C GLU A 295 2.98 0.69 4.66
N ALA A 296 2.97 1.99 4.99
CA ALA A 296 2.10 2.97 4.34
C ALA A 296 2.32 3.01 2.82
N VAL A 297 3.57 3.00 2.36
CA VAL A 297 3.91 2.94 0.93
C VAL A 297 3.45 1.62 0.31
N ARG A 298 3.69 0.50 0.99
CA ARG A 298 3.28 -0.83 0.52
C ARG A 298 1.77 -0.92 0.34
N LEU A 299 1.00 -0.37 1.28
CA LEU A 299 -0.47 -0.32 1.24
C LEU A 299 -0.98 0.63 0.15
N ALA A 300 -0.39 1.82 0.03
CA ALA A 300 -0.77 2.77 -1.02
C ALA A 300 -0.54 2.20 -2.43
N ARG A 301 0.50 1.38 -2.62
CA ARG A 301 0.77 0.70 -3.91
C ARG A 301 -0.21 -0.41 -4.27
N GLN A 302 -1.00 -0.91 -3.32
CA GLN A 302 -2.05 -1.89 -3.60
C GLN A 302 -3.35 -1.25 -4.09
N LEU A 303 -3.46 0.09 -4.03
CA LEU A 303 -4.61 0.80 -4.55
C LEU A 303 -4.71 0.63 -6.08
N PRO A 304 -5.93 0.53 -6.63
CA PRO A 304 -6.14 0.50 -8.07
C PRO A 304 -5.49 1.72 -8.74
N THR A 305 -4.90 1.50 -9.91
CA THR A 305 -4.31 2.58 -10.73
C THR A 305 -5.36 3.52 -11.32
N ASP A 306 -6.61 3.07 -11.31
CA ASP A 306 -7.77 3.70 -11.90
C ASP A 306 -8.82 4.13 -10.89
N LEU A 307 -8.35 4.86 -9.87
CA LEU A 307 -9.23 5.53 -8.92
C LEU A 307 -10.30 6.36 -9.63
N SER A 308 -11.55 6.17 -9.21
CA SER A 308 -12.67 6.95 -9.73
C SER A 308 -12.58 8.40 -9.25
N ARG A 309 -13.32 9.29 -9.91
CA ARG A 309 -13.42 10.70 -9.48
C ARG A 309 -13.85 10.81 -8.02
N ARG A 310 -14.83 10.00 -7.61
CA ARG A 310 -15.38 9.97 -6.25
C ARG A 310 -14.34 9.54 -5.23
N ASP A 311 -13.52 8.55 -5.57
CA ASP A 311 -12.46 8.09 -4.69
C ASP A 311 -11.44 9.21 -4.47
N VAL A 312 -10.98 9.85 -5.54
CA VAL A 312 -9.99 10.94 -5.43
C VAL A 312 -10.57 12.17 -4.73
N GLU A 313 -11.83 12.50 -4.94
CA GLU A 313 -12.53 13.53 -4.15
C GLU A 313 -12.53 13.17 -2.66
N GLY A 314 -12.81 11.92 -2.30
CA GLY A 314 -12.71 11.44 -0.93
C GLY A 314 -11.30 11.53 -0.35
N ILE A 315 -10.27 11.23 -1.14
CA ILE A 315 -8.86 11.36 -0.76
C ILE A 315 -8.52 12.83 -0.46
N VAL A 316 -8.90 13.76 -1.34
CA VAL A 316 -8.66 15.20 -1.19
C VAL A 316 -9.39 15.75 0.04
N GLN A 317 -10.64 15.35 0.28
CA GLN A 317 -11.37 15.76 1.49
C GLN A 317 -10.74 15.24 2.78
N ARG A 318 -10.14 14.04 2.75
CA ARG A 318 -9.38 13.53 3.91
C ARG A 318 -8.07 14.28 4.09
N MET A 319 -7.38 14.60 3.00
CA MET A 319 -6.15 15.40 3.01
C MET A 319 -6.40 16.76 3.69
N GLU A 320 -7.40 17.50 3.23
CA GLU A 320 -7.75 18.83 3.77
C GLU A 320 -8.10 18.76 5.26
N ARG A 321 -8.87 17.74 5.69
CA ARG A 321 -9.27 17.57 7.09
C ARG A 321 -8.16 17.07 8.02
N GLN A 322 -7.29 16.18 7.54
CA GLN A 322 -6.36 15.44 8.41
C GLN A 322 -4.91 15.93 8.31
N LEU A 323 -4.46 16.42 7.15
CA LEU A 323 -3.07 16.86 6.96
C LEU A 323 -2.92 18.39 7.03
N GLY A 324 -4.04 19.12 7.07
CA GLY A 324 -4.05 20.59 7.15
C GLY A 324 -3.53 21.26 5.87
N GLU A 325 -3.47 22.59 5.88
CA GLU A 325 -3.08 23.37 4.69
C GLU A 325 -1.55 23.49 4.52
N THR A 326 -0.80 23.34 5.62
CA THR A 326 0.66 23.58 5.72
C THR A 326 1.50 22.37 5.32
N GLU A 327 1.07 21.14 5.61
CA GLU A 327 1.81 19.92 5.26
C GLU A 327 1.32 19.33 3.93
N ARG A 328 1.71 19.95 2.81
CA ARG A 328 1.40 19.45 1.46
C ARG A 328 2.47 18.54 0.88
N THR A 329 3.20 17.81 1.72
CA THR A 329 4.28 16.93 1.30
C THR A 329 4.08 15.50 1.81
N CYS A 330 4.50 14.52 1.00
CA CYS A 330 4.44 13.12 1.40
C CYS A 330 5.52 12.79 2.42
N ILE A 331 5.49 11.55 2.91
CA ILE A 331 6.48 10.98 3.84
C ILE A 331 7.94 11.05 3.33
N HIS A 332 8.14 11.38 2.06
CA HIS A 332 9.46 11.57 1.43
C HIS A 332 9.79 13.05 1.16
N GLY A 333 9.02 13.99 1.70
CA GLY A 333 9.19 15.45 1.51
C GLY A 333 8.79 15.98 0.12
N ARG A 334 8.09 15.18 -0.70
CA ARG A 334 7.68 15.60 -2.05
C ARG A 334 6.27 16.17 -2.05
N PRO A 335 5.97 17.21 -2.84
CA PRO A 335 4.66 17.82 -2.82
C PRO A 335 3.55 16.89 -3.33
N PHE A 336 2.35 17.04 -2.78
CA PHE A 336 1.11 16.40 -3.24
C PHE A 336 0.58 17.02 -4.53
N LEU A 337 0.72 18.34 -4.61
CA LEU A 337 0.21 19.18 -5.67
C LEU A 337 1.40 19.73 -6.47
N HIS A 338 1.34 19.58 -7.78
CA HIS A 338 2.29 20.20 -8.69
C HIS A 338 1.58 21.30 -9.47
N HIS A 339 2.12 22.50 -9.44
CA HIS A 339 1.58 23.61 -10.21
C HIS A 339 1.78 23.36 -11.70
N LEU A 340 0.75 23.63 -12.51
CA LEU A 340 0.82 23.54 -13.97
C LEU A 340 0.82 24.93 -14.60
N THR A 341 -0.21 25.72 -14.28
CA THR A 341 -0.39 27.09 -14.80
C THR A 341 -1.39 27.83 -13.94
N ASP A 342 -1.30 29.16 -13.95
CA ASP A 342 -2.37 30.00 -13.46
C ASP A 342 -3.41 30.21 -14.57
N VAL A 343 -4.68 30.22 -14.19
CA VAL A 343 -5.84 30.45 -15.04
C VAL A 343 -6.13 31.95 -14.98
N PRO A 344 -5.97 32.67 -16.10
CA PRO A 344 -6.19 34.11 -16.15
C PRO A 344 -7.66 34.42 -15.85
N SER A 345 -7.88 35.50 -15.12
CA SER A 345 -9.22 35.99 -14.76
C SER A 345 -9.70 37.09 -15.70
N THR A 346 -8.77 37.75 -16.40
CA THR A 346 -9.08 38.77 -17.40
C THR A 346 -8.54 38.40 -18.77
N ASP A 347 -9.13 38.97 -19.82
CA ASP A 347 -8.68 38.79 -21.20
C ASP A 347 -7.28 39.40 -21.41
N GLU A 348 -6.90 40.40 -20.62
CA GLU A 348 -5.58 41.05 -20.64
C GLU A 348 -4.50 40.12 -20.08
N GLU A 349 -4.77 39.49 -18.93
CA GLU A 349 -3.91 38.45 -18.35
C GLU A 349 -3.77 37.26 -19.31
N ALA A 350 -4.86 36.84 -19.94
CA ALA A 350 -4.85 35.76 -20.92
C ALA A 350 -3.95 36.11 -22.11
N LYS A 351 -4.08 37.33 -22.67
CA LYS A 351 -3.23 37.81 -23.77
C LYS A 351 -1.76 37.91 -23.37
N ALA A 352 -1.45 38.30 -22.14
CA ALA A 352 -0.07 38.38 -21.63
C ALA A 352 0.60 37.00 -21.49
N LEU A 353 -0.17 35.95 -21.22
CA LEU A 353 0.32 34.56 -21.14
C LEU A 353 0.54 33.91 -22.51
N PHE A 354 -0.08 34.43 -23.58
CA PHE A 354 0.16 33.98 -24.94
C PHE A 354 1.53 34.50 -25.43
N ARG A 355 2.58 33.67 -25.32
CA ARG A 355 3.77 33.82 -26.17
C ARG A 355 3.46 33.22 -27.54
N PRO A 356 3.58 33.98 -28.65
CA PRO A 356 3.49 33.39 -29.97
C PRO A 356 4.50 32.24 -30.07
N LEU A 357 4.03 31.08 -30.52
CA LEU A 357 4.95 30.04 -31.02
C LEU A 357 5.61 30.67 -32.25
N GLU A 358 6.86 31.11 -32.11
CA GLU A 358 7.69 31.42 -33.27
C GLU A 358 7.74 30.14 -34.12
N LEU A 359 7.14 30.24 -35.31
CA LEU A 359 7.02 29.17 -36.30
C LEU A 359 8.37 28.90 -36.97
#